data_AF-A0A512BGS2-F1
#
_entry.id   AF-A0A512BGS2-F1
#
_cell.length_a   1.000
_cell.length_b   1.000
_cell.length_c   1.000
_cell.angle_alpha   90.00
_cell.angle_beta   90.00
_cell.angle_gamma   90.00
#
_symmetry.space_group_name_H-M   'P 1'
#
loop_
_entity.id
_entity.type
_entity.pdbx_description
1 polymer ?
#
loop_
_entity_poly.entity_id
_entity_poly.type
_entity_poly.pdbx_seq_one_letter_code
_entity_poly.pdbx_strand_id
1 'polypeptide(L)'
;MEELNKYFKHLKRSNKIESWYDAEILPGKEWEKEIFDSLDACNVIFLLISQDFINSDYCHKEMKAAFERKKRGEVEIIPIILRPSDWEKQEFAVLQVLPEGGIPVTKWNLADDAYLNISLRCAESVKYLI
;
A
#
# COMPACT_ATOMS: atom_id res chain seq x y z
N MET A 1 -6.91 -2.28 -8.06
CA MET A 1 -6.29 -0.94 -8.21
C MET A 1 -7.26 0.12 -8.66
N GLU A 2 -8.03 -0.10 -9.74
CA GLU A 2 -8.98 0.91 -10.25
C GLU A 2 -9.98 1.42 -9.20
N GLU A 3 -10.61 0.52 -8.43
CA GLU A 3 -11.57 0.92 -7.39
C GLU A 3 -10.92 1.77 -6.29
N LEU A 4 -9.82 1.31 -5.69
CA LEU A 4 -9.09 2.08 -4.67
C LEU A 4 -8.66 3.47 -5.18
N ASN A 5 -8.23 3.54 -6.44
CA ASN A 5 -7.89 4.79 -7.10
C ASN A 5 -9.07 5.77 -7.18
N LYS A 6 -10.32 5.30 -7.34
CA LYS A 6 -11.51 6.17 -7.34
C LYS A 6 -11.65 6.90 -6.00
N TYR A 7 -11.45 6.20 -4.90
CA TYR A 7 -11.55 6.77 -3.56
C TYR A 7 -10.36 7.71 -3.26
N PHE A 8 -9.17 7.42 -3.76
CA PHE A 8 -7.99 8.28 -3.56
C PHE A 8 -7.97 9.54 -4.46
N LYS A 9 -8.87 9.67 -5.45
CA LYS A 9 -8.91 10.85 -6.34
C LYS A 9 -8.98 12.18 -5.60
N HIS A 10 -9.71 12.23 -4.48
CA HIS A 10 -9.82 13.47 -3.71
C HIS A 10 -8.49 13.85 -3.01
N LEU A 11 -7.71 12.86 -2.56
CA LEU A 11 -6.38 13.07 -1.98
C LEU A 11 -5.37 13.55 -3.03
N LYS A 12 -5.40 12.92 -4.22
CA LYS A 12 -4.60 13.34 -5.39
C LYS A 12 -4.91 14.78 -5.79
N ARG A 13 -6.19 15.14 -5.91
CA ARG A 13 -6.62 16.51 -6.25
C ARG A 13 -6.19 17.57 -5.24
N SER A 14 -6.02 17.18 -3.98
CA SER A 14 -5.50 18.08 -2.95
C SER A 14 -3.98 18.23 -2.95
N ASN A 15 -3.27 17.65 -3.93
CA ASN A 15 -1.80 17.54 -4.00
C ASN A 15 -1.17 16.92 -2.75
N LYS A 16 -1.95 16.09 -2.02
CA LYS A 16 -1.47 15.43 -0.80
C LYS A 16 -0.83 14.08 -1.07
N ILE A 17 -1.15 13.46 -2.21
CA ILE A 17 -0.65 12.14 -2.60
C ILE A 17 -0.45 12.14 -4.11
N GLU A 18 0.77 11.83 -4.55
CA GLU A 18 1.04 11.28 -5.87
C GLU A 18 1.12 9.75 -5.72
N SER A 19 0.58 9.00 -6.67
CA SER A 19 0.60 7.53 -6.58
C SER A 19 1.26 6.95 -7.80
N TRP A 20 2.11 5.95 -7.59
CA TRP A 20 2.72 5.14 -8.62
C TRP A 20 2.43 3.67 -8.33
N TYR A 21 2.35 2.83 -9.37
CA TYR A 21 2.25 1.37 -9.22
C TYR A 21 2.97 0.66 -10.36
N ASP A 22 3.43 -0.56 -10.08
CA ASP A 22 4.27 -1.39 -10.96
C ASP A 22 3.71 -1.59 -12.39
N ALA A 23 2.39 -1.69 -12.56
CA ALA A 23 1.78 -1.79 -13.88
C ALA A 23 1.87 -0.50 -14.73
N GLU A 24 2.45 0.60 -14.20
CA GLU A 24 2.84 1.79 -14.97
C GLU A 24 4.24 1.65 -15.63
N ILE A 25 4.99 0.59 -15.32
CA ILE A 25 6.30 0.31 -15.95
C ILE A 25 6.09 -0.02 -17.43
N LEU A 26 6.69 0.80 -18.29
CA LEU A 26 6.59 0.63 -19.75
C LEU A 26 7.38 -0.60 -20.24
N PRO A 27 6.88 -1.32 -21.27
CA PRO A 27 7.64 -2.40 -21.90
C PRO A 27 9.03 -1.95 -22.36
N GLY A 28 10.06 -2.73 -22.02
CA GLY A 28 11.45 -2.42 -22.33
C GLY A 28 12.20 -1.62 -21.26
N LYS A 29 11.53 -1.22 -20.16
CA LYS A 29 12.20 -0.70 -18.97
C LYS A 29 12.71 -1.82 -18.07
N GLU A 30 13.78 -1.54 -17.33
CA GLU A 30 14.28 -2.43 -16.28
C GLU A 30 13.38 -2.30 -15.05
N TRP A 31 12.46 -3.25 -14.91
CA TRP A 31 11.39 -3.19 -13.90
C TRP A 31 11.92 -3.07 -12.46
N GLU A 32 12.99 -3.80 -12.10
CA GLU A 32 13.58 -3.77 -10.76
C GLU A 32 14.07 -2.35 -10.43
N LYS A 33 14.77 -1.70 -11.38
CA LYS A 33 15.27 -0.33 -11.21
C LYS A 33 14.13 0.68 -10.98
N GLU A 34 13.08 0.62 -11.79
CA GLU A 34 11.94 1.56 -11.68
C GLU A 34 11.19 1.39 -10.34
N ILE A 35 11.10 0.16 -9.81
CA ILE A 35 10.54 -0.11 -8.48
C ILE A 35 11.42 0.51 -7.40
N PHE A 36 12.74 0.28 -7.43
CA PHE A 36 13.65 0.85 -6.42
C PHE A 36 13.67 2.38 -6.44
N ASP A 37 13.71 3.00 -7.63
CA ASP A 37 13.64 4.45 -7.78
C ASP A 37 12.33 5.01 -7.17
N SER A 38 11.21 4.32 -7.39
CA SER A 38 9.90 4.69 -6.83
C SER A 38 9.85 4.48 -5.31
N LEU A 39 10.41 3.37 -4.83
CA LEU A 39 10.55 3.11 -3.40
C LEU A 39 11.37 4.21 -2.74
N ASP A 40 12.51 4.63 -3.30
CA ASP A 40 13.37 5.65 -2.70
C ASP A 40 12.74 7.05 -2.70
N ALA A 41 11.93 7.38 -3.72
CA ALA A 41 11.29 8.70 -3.84
C ALA A 41 10.02 8.85 -2.99
N CYS A 42 9.36 7.76 -2.61
CA CYS A 42 8.07 7.82 -1.93
C CYS A 42 8.16 8.05 -0.41
N ASN A 43 7.17 8.74 0.16
CA ASN A 43 6.99 8.91 1.60
C ASN A 43 5.93 7.96 2.20
N VAL A 44 5.12 7.32 1.36
CA VAL A 44 4.09 6.36 1.77
C VAL A 44 4.07 5.18 0.80
N ILE A 45 4.07 3.97 1.35
CA ILE A 45 3.98 2.70 0.62
C ILE A 45 2.69 1.99 1.03
N PHE A 46 1.86 1.64 0.07
CA PHE A 46 0.66 0.83 0.28
C PHE A 46 0.94 -0.63 -0.09
N LEU A 47 0.79 -1.53 0.89
CA LEU A 47 0.91 -2.98 0.67
C LEU A 47 -0.48 -3.57 0.40
N LEU A 48 -0.75 -3.94 -0.83
CA LEU A 48 -2.07 -4.45 -1.27
C LEU A 48 -2.18 -5.96 -1.09
N ILE A 49 -2.49 -6.38 0.13
CA ILE A 49 -2.34 -7.76 0.60
C ILE A 49 -3.46 -8.68 0.11
N SER A 50 -3.03 -9.82 -0.41
CA SER A 50 -3.82 -10.97 -0.85
C SER A 50 -2.99 -12.24 -0.69
N GLN A 51 -3.58 -13.42 -0.88
CA GLN A 51 -2.77 -14.64 -0.92
C GLN A 51 -1.76 -14.63 -2.07
N ASP A 52 -2.13 -14.04 -3.22
CA ASP A 52 -1.24 -13.91 -4.37
C ASP A 52 -0.03 -13.03 -4.04
N PHE A 53 -0.24 -11.97 -3.29
CA PHE A 53 0.80 -11.07 -2.78
C PHE A 53 1.76 -11.76 -1.80
N ILE A 54 1.22 -12.60 -0.90
CA ILE A 54 2.07 -13.33 0.06
C ILE A 54 2.88 -14.39 -0.68
N ASN A 55 2.25 -15.10 -1.62
CA ASN A 55 2.89 -16.14 -2.42
C ASN A 55 3.81 -15.59 -3.51
N SER A 56 3.72 -14.30 -3.86
CA SER A 56 4.58 -13.70 -4.89
C SER A 56 6.02 -13.47 -4.41
N ASP A 57 6.35 -13.89 -3.17
CA ASP A 57 7.66 -13.72 -2.55
C ASP A 57 8.23 -12.33 -2.85
N TYR A 58 7.50 -11.34 -2.33
CA TYR A 58 7.94 -9.97 -2.13
C TYR A 58 9.45 -9.86 -2.21
N CYS A 59 9.97 -9.28 -3.30
CA CYS A 59 11.40 -9.30 -3.57
C CYS A 59 12.12 -8.90 -2.29
N HIS A 60 12.88 -9.85 -1.71
CA HIS A 60 13.38 -9.69 -0.35
C HIS A 60 14.18 -8.39 -0.20
N LYS A 61 14.79 -7.93 -1.29
CA LYS A 61 15.49 -6.66 -1.39
C LYS A 61 14.56 -5.44 -1.28
N GLU A 62 13.42 -5.43 -1.98
CA GLU A 62 12.46 -4.31 -2.01
C GLU A 62 11.82 -4.10 -0.63
N MET A 63 11.33 -5.19 -0.01
CA MET A 63 10.73 -5.08 1.33
C MET A 63 11.75 -4.73 2.38
N LYS A 64 12.95 -5.31 2.29
CA LYS A 64 14.03 -4.92 3.20
C LYS A 64 14.35 -3.43 3.05
N ALA A 65 14.46 -2.92 1.82
CA ALA A 65 14.70 -1.50 1.60
C ALA A 65 13.58 -0.63 2.19
N ALA A 66 12.31 -0.97 1.92
CA ALA A 66 11.15 -0.27 2.47
C ALA A 66 11.13 -0.27 4.01
N PHE A 67 11.37 -1.43 4.63
CA PHE A 67 11.39 -1.56 6.09
C PHE A 67 12.57 -0.87 6.74
N GLU A 68 13.75 -0.87 6.11
CA GLU A 68 14.90 -0.11 6.58
C GLU A 68 14.64 1.39 6.51
N ARG A 69 14.00 1.90 5.44
CA ARG A 69 13.54 3.31 5.37
C ARG A 69 12.52 3.61 6.47
N LYS A 70 11.58 2.69 6.73
CA LYS A 70 10.58 2.86 7.81
C LYS A 70 11.24 2.91 9.20
N LYS A 71 12.25 2.06 9.47
CA LYS A 71 13.01 2.11 10.73
C LYS A 71 13.73 3.44 10.94
N ARG A 72 14.13 4.11 9.86
CA ARG A 72 14.73 5.45 9.89
C ARG A 72 13.71 6.59 9.94
N GLY A 73 12.41 6.29 9.85
CA GLY A 73 11.34 7.30 9.82
C GLY A 73 11.22 8.05 8.49
N GLU A 74 11.78 7.52 7.40
CA GLU A 74 11.80 8.17 6.08
C GLU A 74 10.54 7.88 5.26
N VAL A 75 9.85 6.80 5.58
CA VAL A 75 8.66 6.33 4.85
C VAL A 75 7.65 5.70 5.79
N GLU A 76 6.37 5.88 5.51
CA GLU A 76 5.30 5.11 6.12
C GLU A 76 4.89 3.92 5.26
N ILE A 77 4.64 2.79 5.91
CA ILE A 77 4.13 1.57 5.27
C ILE A 77 2.73 1.32 5.83
N ILE A 78 1.74 1.24 4.94
CA ILE A 78 0.33 1.04 5.27
C ILE A 78 -0.15 -0.26 4.60
N PRO A 79 -0.32 -1.34 5.37
CA PRO A 79 -0.91 -2.58 4.88
C PRO A 79 -2.41 -2.43 4.59
N ILE A 80 -2.86 -2.91 3.44
CA ILE A 80 -4.26 -2.91 2.99
C ILE A 80 -4.67 -4.34 2.60
N ILE A 81 -5.52 -4.97 3.41
CA ILE A 81 -6.01 -6.34 3.22
C ILE A 81 -7.14 -6.33 2.17
N LEU A 82 -6.82 -6.70 0.93
CA LEU A 82 -7.81 -6.79 -0.15
C LEU A 82 -8.55 -8.13 -0.14
N ARG A 83 -7.83 -9.22 0.15
CA ARG A 83 -8.36 -10.60 0.12
C ARG A 83 -7.95 -11.38 1.37
N PRO A 84 -8.75 -12.38 1.79
CA PRO A 84 -8.35 -13.32 2.83
C PRO A 84 -6.98 -13.91 2.52
N SER A 85 -6.11 -13.94 3.53
CA SER A 85 -4.72 -14.36 3.42
C SER A 85 -4.15 -14.59 4.82
N ASP A 86 -3.02 -15.28 4.92
CA ASP A 86 -2.31 -15.56 6.17
C ASP A 86 -1.36 -14.42 6.60
N TRP A 87 -1.80 -13.18 6.39
CA TRP A 87 -1.01 -11.97 6.57
C TRP A 87 -0.54 -11.75 8.02
N GLU A 88 -1.28 -12.27 9.01
CA GLU A 88 -0.96 -12.14 10.43
C GLU A 88 0.37 -12.80 10.82
N LYS A 89 0.91 -13.68 9.97
CA LYS A 89 2.19 -14.36 10.18
C LYS A 89 3.37 -13.63 9.53
N GLN A 90 3.12 -12.53 8.84
CA GLN A 90 4.12 -11.82 8.04
C GLN A 90 4.82 -10.72 8.86
N GLU A 91 6.03 -10.33 8.45
CA GLU A 91 6.83 -9.32 9.18
C GLU A 91 6.12 -7.96 9.33
N PHE A 92 5.27 -7.60 8.35
CA PHE A 92 4.49 -6.37 8.39
C PHE A 92 3.26 -6.44 9.30
N ALA A 93 2.94 -7.59 9.90
CA ALA A 93 1.79 -7.75 10.80
C ALA A 93 1.92 -6.94 12.11
N VAL A 94 3.12 -6.47 12.43
CA VAL A 94 3.35 -5.53 13.55
C VAL A 94 2.77 -4.13 13.27
N LEU A 95 2.41 -3.84 12.02
CA LEU A 95 1.85 -2.56 11.60
C LEU A 95 0.33 -2.59 11.66
N GLN A 96 -0.28 -1.44 11.95
CA GLN A 96 -1.73 -1.31 11.88
C GLN A 96 -2.20 -1.45 10.43
N VAL A 97 -3.10 -2.39 10.20
CA VAL A 97 -3.62 -2.72 8.87
C VAL A 97 -4.94 -1.99 8.58
N LEU A 98 -5.26 -1.85 7.30
CA LEU A 98 -6.54 -1.40 6.77
C LEU A 98 -7.18 -2.49 5.89
N PRO A 99 -8.51 -2.52 5.67
CA PRO A 99 -9.53 -1.77 6.43
C PRO A 99 -9.46 -2.06 7.94
N GLU A 100 -10.13 -1.21 8.71
CA GLU A 100 -10.17 -1.36 10.17
C GLU A 100 -10.58 -2.77 10.61
N GLY A 101 -9.91 -3.28 11.64
CA GLY A 101 -10.10 -4.65 12.13
C GLY A 101 -9.47 -5.73 11.25
N GLY A 102 -8.72 -5.38 10.20
CA GLY A 102 -8.07 -6.36 9.32
C GLY A 102 -9.03 -7.19 8.48
N ILE A 103 -10.30 -6.76 8.38
CA ILE A 103 -11.33 -7.44 7.60
C ILE A 103 -11.03 -7.22 6.12
N PRO A 104 -10.78 -8.28 5.32
CA PRO A 104 -10.47 -8.12 3.91
C PRO A 104 -11.59 -7.40 3.17
N VAL A 105 -11.27 -6.53 2.21
CA VAL A 105 -12.27 -5.79 1.38
C VAL A 105 -13.36 -6.71 0.82
N THR A 106 -12.98 -7.91 0.36
CA THR A 106 -13.89 -8.93 -0.18
C THR A 106 -14.86 -9.56 0.84
N LYS A 107 -14.71 -9.28 2.14
CA LYS A 107 -15.58 -9.77 3.22
C LYS A 107 -16.51 -8.70 3.79
N TRP A 108 -16.40 -7.46 3.34
CA TRP A 108 -17.35 -6.41 3.69
C TRP A 108 -18.68 -6.64 2.97
N ASN A 109 -19.79 -6.21 3.60
CA ASN A 109 -21.11 -6.32 2.98
C ASN A 109 -21.19 -5.52 1.67
N LEU A 110 -20.56 -4.35 1.65
CA LEU A 110 -20.33 -3.53 0.45
C LEU A 110 -18.84 -3.21 0.36
N ALA A 111 -18.23 -3.51 -0.78
CA ALA A 111 -16.81 -3.21 -1.00
C ALA A 111 -16.51 -1.69 -0.96
N ASP A 112 -17.48 -0.88 -1.38
CA ASP A 112 -17.41 0.58 -1.33
C ASP A 112 -17.18 1.12 0.08
N ASP A 113 -17.83 0.52 1.09
CA ASP A 113 -17.65 0.90 2.50
C ASP A 113 -16.21 0.60 2.96
N ALA A 114 -15.64 -0.52 2.50
CA ALA A 114 -14.25 -0.88 2.82
C ALA A 114 -13.26 0.11 2.19
N TYR A 115 -13.47 0.47 0.91
CA TYR A 115 -12.62 1.45 0.23
C TYR A 115 -12.76 2.85 0.80
N LEU A 116 -13.97 3.26 1.22
CA LEU A 116 -14.20 4.51 1.94
C LEU A 116 -13.47 4.51 3.28
N ASN A 117 -13.55 3.42 4.06
CA ASN A 117 -12.82 3.27 5.32
C ASN A 117 -11.30 3.42 5.09
N ILE A 118 -10.73 2.68 4.13
CA ILE A 118 -9.30 2.79 3.77
C ILE A 118 -8.95 4.25 3.44
N SER A 119 -9.73 4.87 2.58
CA SER A 119 -9.51 6.24 2.10
C SER A 119 -9.52 7.28 3.22
N LEU A 120 -10.50 7.22 4.11
CA LEU A 120 -10.59 8.13 5.26
C LEU A 120 -9.41 7.93 6.22
N ARG A 121 -9.09 6.67 6.54
CA ARG A 121 -7.96 6.32 7.42
C ARG A 121 -6.61 6.77 6.83
N CYS A 122 -6.38 6.57 5.53
CA CYS A 122 -5.18 7.05 4.85
C CYS A 122 -5.09 8.57 4.87
N ALA A 123 -6.20 9.28 4.64
CA ALA A 123 -6.24 10.74 4.68
C ALA A 123 -5.84 11.29 6.07
N GLU A 124 -6.18 10.59 7.15
CA GLU A 124 -5.74 10.93 8.50
C GLU A 124 -4.25 10.67 8.70
N SER A 125 -3.73 9.52 8.27
CA SER A 125 -2.30 9.20 8.41
C SER A 125 -1.42 10.17 7.62
N VAL A 126 -1.82 10.53 6.40
CA VAL A 126 -1.05 11.45 5.53
C VAL A 126 -1.02 12.89 6.07
N LYS A 127 -2.01 13.33 6.86
CA LYS A 127 -1.97 14.67 7.49
C LYS A 127 -0.77 14.88 8.41
N TYR A 128 -0.16 13.81 8.92
CA TYR A 128 0.97 13.89 9.83
C TYR A 128 2.33 13.74 9.12
N LEU A 129 2.33 13.60 7.80
CA LEU A 129 3.53 13.38 6.98
C LEU A 129 3.93 14.62 6.17
N ILE A 130 3.18 15.72 6.29
CA ILE A 130 3.39 17.01 5.61
C ILE A 130 3.75 18.07 6.65
#